data_AF-A0A972BVY5-F1
#
_entry.id   AF-A0A972BVY5-F1
#
_cell.length_a   1.000
_cell.length_b   1.000
_cell.length_c   1.000
_cell.angle_alpha   90.00
_cell.angle_beta   90.00
_cell.angle_gamma   90.00
#
_symmetry.space_group_name_H-M   'P 1'
#
loop_
_entity.id
_entity.type
_entity.pdbx_description
1 polymer ?
#
loop_
_entity_poly.entity_id
_entity_poly.type
_entity_poly.pdbx_seq_one_letter_code
_entity_poly.pdbx_strand_id
1 'polypeptide(L)'
;MTTSRKAFLLCIITLSLLALLTSTAMAHEERSDGYFSFLDPEGNVFFQTALRVSLGDEFITENNKHYRVTQIEDDYAHCDYLGDIDLKPATQEGLVQPAWQAAPDPSTRPVSNHRNPRVAIYHTHSDESYEPTDGTASIAGKGGILKVGSAFCSTLEKLGLEALHSTTPHDPHDAMAYNRSRRTAAELLRQNPAALFDLHRDAVPRE
;
A
#
# COMPACT_ATOMS: atom_id res chain seq x y z
N MET A 1 -49.68 -15.63 -1.88
CA MET A 1 -48.40 -16.03 -2.53
C MET A 1 -47.83 -14.99 -3.51
N THR A 2 -48.49 -13.84 -3.76
CA THR A 2 -48.08 -12.87 -4.79
C THR A 2 -47.18 -11.73 -4.28
N THR A 3 -47.28 -11.36 -3.01
CA THR A 3 -46.48 -10.30 -2.37
C THR A 3 -45.00 -10.68 -2.17
N SER A 4 -44.73 -11.93 -1.77
CA SER A 4 -43.36 -12.44 -1.59
C SER A 4 -42.55 -12.48 -2.89
N ARG A 5 -43.19 -12.79 -4.03
CA ARG A 5 -42.53 -12.78 -5.35
C ARG A 5 -42.15 -11.37 -5.81
N LYS A 6 -43.00 -10.36 -5.52
CA LYS A 6 -42.70 -8.96 -5.85
C LYS A 6 -41.56 -8.40 -5.01
N ALA A 7 -41.54 -8.71 -3.71
CA ALA A 7 -40.44 -8.33 -2.82
C ALA A 7 -39.10 -8.98 -3.22
N PHE A 8 -39.14 -10.25 -3.61
CA PHE A 8 -37.96 -10.96 -4.10
C PHE A 8 -37.42 -10.36 -5.41
N LEU A 9 -38.30 -10.04 -6.36
CA LEU A 9 -37.92 -9.42 -7.62
C LEU A 9 -37.33 -8.00 -7.41
N LEU A 10 -37.94 -7.21 -6.52
CA LEU A 10 -37.44 -5.88 -6.17
C LEU A 10 -36.04 -5.97 -5.54
N CYS A 11 -35.82 -6.94 -4.66
CA CYS A 11 -34.52 -7.18 -4.01
C CYS A 11 -33.42 -7.51 -5.03
N ILE A 12 -33.72 -8.37 -6.02
CA ILE A 12 -32.79 -8.68 -7.12
C ILE A 12 -32.48 -7.44 -7.93
N ILE A 13 -33.49 -6.66 -8.33
CA ILE A 13 -33.28 -5.42 -9.10
C ILE A 13 -32.42 -4.43 -8.33
N THR A 14 -32.66 -4.24 -7.02
CA THR A 14 -31.84 -3.37 -6.18
C THR A 14 -30.41 -3.87 -6.03
N LEU A 15 -30.18 -5.17 -5.85
CA LEU A 15 -28.81 -5.73 -5.80
C LEU A 15 -28.09 -5.59 -7.15
N SER A 16 -28.79 -5.82 -8.26
CA SER A 16 -28.23 -5.64 -9.61
C SER A 16 -27.90 -4.17 -9.89
N LEU A 17 -28.74 -3.23 -9.47
CA LEU A 17 -28.45 -1.80 -9.57
C LEU A 17 -27.26 -1.39 -8.70
N LEU A 18 -27.14 -1.94 -7.49
CA LEU A 18 -26.01 -1.67 -6.60
C LEU A 18 -24.69 -2.19 -7.19
N ALA A 19 -24.71 -3.36 -7.83
CA ALA A 19 -23.55 -3.92 -8.52
C ALA A 19 -23.15 -3.13 -9.79
N LEU A 20 -24.09 -2.39 -10.39
CA LEU A 20 -23.82 -1.46 -11.50
C LEU A 20 -23.29 -0.10 -11.04
N LEU A 21 -23.48 0.25 -9.76
CA LEU A 21 -23.00 1.49 -9.15
C LEU A 21 -21.61 1.35 -8.52
N THR A 22 -21.06 0.14 -8.43
CA THR A 22 -19.68 -0.08 -7.98
C THR A 22 -18.73 0.09 -9.15
N SER A 23 -18.02 1.21 -9.21
CA SER A 23 -16.84 1.36 -10.06
C SER A 23 -15.79 0.36 -9.60
N THR A 24 -15.30 -0.47 -10.52
CA THR A 24 -14.12 -1.30 -10.25
C THR A 24 -12.91 -0.38 -10.11
N ALA A 25 -12.40 -0.21 -8.90
CA ALA A 25 -11.13 0.47 -8.68
C ALA A 25 -9.99 -0.47 -9.11
N MET A 26 -9.42 -0.21 -10.28
CA MET A 26 -8.26 -0.95 -10.82
C MET A 26 -6.95 -0.35 -10.31
N ALA A 27 -6.83 -0.18 -9.00
CA ALA A 27 -5.66 0.45 -8.36
C ALA A 27 -4.38 -0.42 -8.38
N HIS A 28 -4.46 -1.66 -8.90
CA HIS A 28 -3.35 -2.61 -8.94
C HIS A 28 -2.64 -2.68 -10.31
N GLU A 29 -3.09 -1.88 -11.29
CA GLU A 29 -2.57 -1.97 -12.65
C GLU A 29 -1.43 -0.97 -12.85
N GLU A 30 -0.23 -1.52 -13.01
CA GLU A 30 0.97 -0.79 -13.40
C GLU A 30 1.15 -0.88 -14.91
N ARG A 31 1.48 0.25 -15.53
CA ARG A 31 1.78 0.31 -16.95
C ARG A 31 3.25 -0.07 -17.20
N SER A 32 3.49 -0.78 -18.30
CA SER A 32 4.85 -1.16 -18.71
C SER A 32 5.45 -0.23 -19.78
N ASP A 33 4.70 0.76 -20.25
CA ASP A 33 5.00 1.57 -21.43
C ASP A 33 5.19 3.07 -21.13
N GLY A 34 5.44 3.45 -19.88
CA GLY A 34 5.67 4.83 -19.48
C GLY A 34 5.32 5.09 -18.01
N TYR A 35 5.06 6.34 -17.67
CA TYR A 35 4.63 6.78 -16.34
C TYR A 35 3.76 8.02 -16.48
N PHE A 36 2.84 8.24 -15.53
CA PHE A 36 2.12 9.48 -15.39
C PHE A 36 2.97 10.51 -14.65
N SER A 37 2.85 11.79 -15.02
CA SER A 37 3.44 12.94 -14.34
C SER A 37 2.35 13.83 -13.77
N PHE A 38 2.38 14.05 -12.45
CA PHE A 38 1.43 14.91 -11.75
C PHE A 38 1.92 16.35 -11.81
N LEU A 39 1.05 17.24 -12.30
CA LEU A 39 1.31 18.67 -12.46
C LEU A 39 0.58 19.47 -11.39
N ASP A 40 1.29 20.39 -10.74
CA ASP A 40 0.69 21.40 -9.86
C ASP A 40 -0.07 22.48 -10.68
N PRO A 41 -0.82 23.40 -10.04
CA PRO A 41 -1.52 24.47 -10.74
C PRO A 41 -0.61 25.42 -11.55
N GLU A 42 0.68 25.48 -11.20
CA GLU A 42 1.69 26.25 -11.91
C GLU A 42 2.29 25.49 -13.11
N GLY A 43 1.96 24.21 -13.28
CA GLY A 43 2.43 23.35 -14.36
C GLY A 43 3.77 22.66 -14.07
N ASN A 44 4.23 22.63 -12.83
CA ASN A 44 5.45 21.91 -12.44
C ASN A 44 5.12 20.45 -12.11
N VAL A 45 6.00 19.53 -12.51
CA VAL A 45 5.90 18.12 -12.12
C VAL A 45 6.35 17.97 -10.66
N PHE A 46 5.52 17.34 -9.82
CA PHE A 46 5.86 17.07 -8.41
C PHE A 46 5.83 15.59 -8.02
N PHE A 47 5.29 14.71 -8.86
CA PHE A 47 5.22 13.28 -8.62
C PHE A 47 5.08 12.52 -9.94
N GLN A 48 5.65 11.32 -10.01
CA GLN A 48 5.53 10.44 -11.17
C GLN A 48 5.23 9.02 -10.71
N THR A 49 4.43 8.28 -11.50
CA THR A 49 4.08 6.89 -11.16
C THR A 49 3.76 6.06 -12.40
N ALA A 50 4.13 4.77 -12.37
CA ALA A 50 3.66 3.79 -13.35
C ALA A 50 2.26 3.24 -13.03
N LEU A 51 1.70 3.57 -11.85
CA LEU A 51 0.33 3.20 -11.51
C LEU A 51 -0.66 3.92 -12.42
N ARG A 52 -1.75 3.25 -12.80
CA ARG A 52 -2.86 3.93 -13.47
C ARG A 52 -3.41 5.06 -12.61
N VAL A 53 -3.55 6.23 -13.21
CA VAL A 53 -4.15 7.42 -12.60
C VAL A 53 -5.57 7.61 -13.13
N SER A 54 -6.48 7.93 -12.23
CA SER A 54 -7.89 8.21 -12.51
C SER A 54 -8.27 9.62 -12.08
N LEU A 55 -9.32 10.17 -12.71
CA LEU A 55 -9.91 11.44 -12.27
C LEU A 55 -10.42 11.30 -10.84
N GLY A 56 -10.08 12.28 -9.99
CA GLY A 56 -10.43 12.29 -8.58
C GLY A 56 -9.42 11.60 -7.66
N ASP A 57 -8.36 10.99 -8.18
CA ASP A 57 -7.28 10.45 -7.35
C ASP A 57 -6.64 11.58 -6.52
N GLU A 58 -6.27 11.25 -5.28
CA GLU A 58 -5.69 12.18 -4.32
C GLU A 58 -4.25 11.80 -3.98
N PHE A 59 -3.38 12.81 -3.87
CA PHE A 59 -1.98 12.63 -3.53
C PHE A 59 -1.56 13.59 -2.42
N ILE A 60 -0.87 13.07 -1.42
CA ILE A 60 -0.27 13.86 -0.34
C ILE A 60 1.25 13.76 -0.49
N THR A 61 1.90 14.89 -0.73
CA THR A 61 3.36 14.99 -0.88
C THR A 61 4.08 14.78 0.45
N GLU A 62 5.41 14.61 0.39
CA GLU A 62 6.29 14.56 1.58
C GLU A 62 6.21 15.81 2.47
N ASN A 63 5.83 16.96 1.89
CA ASN A 63 5.66 18.22 2.60
C ASN A 63 4.22 18.44 3.07
N ASN A 64 3.44 17.35 3.16
CA ASN A 64 2.03 17.32 3.55
C ASN A 64 1.10 18.15 2.66
N LYS A 65 1.50 18.48 1.44
CA LYS A 65 0.63 19.17 0.48
C LYS A 65 -0.32 18.17 -0.17
N HIS A 66 -1.62 18.45 -0.11
CA HIS A 66 -2.67 17.59 -0.65
C HIS A 66 -3.15 18.10 -2.01
N TYR A 67 -3.23 17.19 -2.98
CA TYR A 67 -3.63 17.45 -4.34
C TYR A 67 -4.69 16.46 -4.79
N ARG A 68 -5.56 16.87 -5.73
CA ARG A 68 -6.51 15.99 -6.41
C ARG A 68 -6.40 16.12 -7.91
N VAL A 69 -6.37 14.99 -8.62
CA VAL A 69 -6.38 14.93 -10.08
C VAL A 69 -7.73 15.43 -10.60
N THR A 70 -7.73 16.55 -11.32
CA THR A 70 -8.93 17.16 -11.91
C THR A 70 -9.01 16.99 -13.41
N GLN A 71 -7.88 16.75 -14.08
CA GLN A 71 -7.81 16.52 -15.52
C GLN A 71 -6.63 15.61 -15.86
N ILE A 72 -6.80 14.77 -16.90
CA ILE A 72 -5.75 13.90 -17.42
C ILE A 72 -5.63 14.18 -18.92
N GLU A 73 -4.43 14.58 -19.36
CA GLU A 73 -4.07 14.78 -20.76
C GLU A 73 -2.86 13.91 -21.08
N ASP A 74 -3.04 12.89 -21.93
CA ASP A 74 -2.02 11.87 -22.23
C ASP A 74 -1.44 11.25 -20.93
N ASP A 75 -0.16 11.46 -20.68
CA ASP A 75 0.58 11.00 -19.50
C ASP A 75 0.66 12.06 -18.38
N TYR A 76 -0.07 13.17 -18.50
CA TYR A 76 -0.06 14.27 -17.53
C TYR A 76 -1.35 14.32 -16.72
N ALA A 77 -1.23 14.26 -15.40
CA ALA A 77 -2.33 14.41 -14.45
C ALA A 77 -2.28 15.81 -13.85
N HIS A 78 -3.18 16.69 -14.29
CA HIS A 78 -3.33 18.03 -13.75
C HIS A 78 -4.06 17.97 -12.42
N CYS A 79 -3.48 18.61 -11.40
CA CYS A 79 -3.96 18.52 -10.04
C CYS A 79 -4.31 19.88 -9.44
N ASP A 80 -5.45 19.92 -8.75
CA ASP A 80 -5.83 21.05 -7.90
C ASP A 80 -5.20 20.86 -6.51
N TYR A 81 -4.65 21.93 -5.95
CA TYR A 81 -4.17 21.95 -4.58
C TYR A 81 -5.35 22.09 -3.60
N LEU A 82 -5.48 21.13 -2.68
CA LEU A 82 -6.56 21.06 -1.69
C LEU A 82 -6.17 21.63 -0.32
N GLY A 83 -4.89 21.94 -0.10
CA GLY A 83 -4.39 22.48 1.17
C GLY A 83 -3.25 21.66 1.77
N ASP A 84 -2.71 22.16 2.89
CA ASP A 84 -1.71 21.45 3.69
C ASP A 84 -2.42 20.56 4.72
N ILE A 85 -1.94 19.33 4.86
CA ILE A 85 -2.40 18.38 5.87
C ILE A 85 -1.56 18.56 7.13
N ASP A 86 -2.22 18.90 8.24
CA ASP A 86 -1.58 18.82 9.55
C ASP A 86 -1.58 17.36 10.01
N LEU A 87 -0.58 16.60 9.58
CA LEU A 87 -0.27 15.30 10.18
C LEU A 87 0.31 15.56 11.57
N LYS A 88 -0.57 15.76 12.54
CA LYS A 88 -0.16 15.78 13.95
C LYS A 88 0.61 14.49 14.22
N PRO A 89 1.84 14.56 14.74
CA PRO A 89 2.56 13.35 15.11
C PRO A 89 1.67 12.56 16.07
N ALA A 90 1.61 11.24 15.90
CA ALA A 90 0.77 10.33 16.69
C ALA A 90 1.02 10.39 18.21
N THR A 91 1.90 11.28 18.67
CA THR A 91 2.21 11.61 20.06
C THR A 91 1.38 12.75 20.65
N GLN A 92 0.65 13.54 19.84
CA GLN A 92 -0.17 14.63 20.36
C GLN A 92 -1.66 14.40 20.14
N GLU A 93 -2.30 14.04 21.26
CA GLU A 93 -3.74 13.89 21.51
C GLU A 93 -4.43 12.67 20.87
N GLY A 94 -4.55 11.61 21.66
CA GLY A 94 -5.66 10.66 21.54
C GLY A 94 -5.32 9.24 21.08
N LEU A 95 -4.09 8.98 20.62
CA LEU A 95 -3.61 7.62 20.39
C LEU A 95 -2.61 7.23 21.48
N VAL A 96 -2.90 6.12 22.14
CA VAL A 96 -2.12 5.51 23.20
C VAL A 96 -0.65 5.45 22.76
N GLN A 97 0.24 5.97 23.61
CA GLN A 97 1.69 5.78 23.51
C GLN A 97 1.95 4.36 23.02
N PRO A 98 2.56 4.18 21.85
CA PRO A 98 2.55 2.87 21.22
C PRO A 98 3.17 1.88 22.21
N ALA A 99 2.50 0.75 22.47
CA ALA A 99 2.74 -0.09 23.64
C ALA A 99 4.20 -0.59 23.81
N TRP A 100 5.02 -0.45 22.78
CA TRP A 100 6.47 -0.73 22.79
C TRP A 100 7.34 0.40 23.37
N GLN A 101 6.81 1.62 23.58
CA GLN A 101 7.49 2.76 24.19
C GLN A 101 7.07 3.03 25.64
N ALA A 102 5.97 2.44 26.12
CA ALA A 102 5.51 2.63 27.49
C ALA A 102 6.25 1.69 28.46
N ALA A 103 6.84 2.25 29.52
CA ALA A 103 7.32 1.44 30.65
C ALA A 103 6.12 0.72 31.30
N PRO A 104 6.23 -0.57 31.67
CA PRO A 104 5.11 -1.30 32.26
C PRO A 104 4.70 -0.68 33.62
N ASP A 105 3.44 -0.30 33.75
CA ASP A 105 2.85 0.17 35.01
C ASP A 105 2.78 -0.99 36.02
N PRO A 106 3.45 -0.89 37.18
CA PRO A 106 3.50 -1.96 38.19
C PRO A 106 2.14 -2.29 38.84
N SER A 107 1.10 -1.47 38.62
CA SER A 107 -0.25 -1.69 39.15
C SER A 107 -1.19 -2.44 38.20
N THR A 108 -0.78 -2.68 36.96
CA THR A 108 -1.56 -3.45 35.98
C THR A 108 -1.29 -4.95 36.14
N ARG A 109 -2.35 -5.73 36.39
CA ARG A 109 -2.26 -7.20 36.35
C ARG A 109 -1.95 -7.62 34.90
N PRO A 110 -0.86 -8.35 34.63
CA PRO A 110 -0.54 -8.75 33.27
C PRO A 110 -1.59 -9.76 32.81
N VAL A 111 -2.47 -9.35 31.90
CA VAL A 111 -3.04 -10.31 30.96
C VAL A 111 -1.86 -10.69 30.07
N SER A 112 -1.22 -11.80 30.43
CA SER A 112 -0.02 -12.30 29.75
C SER A 112 -0.32 -12.51 28.27
N ASN A 113 0.16 -11.60 27.46
CA ASN A 113 0.81 -11.90 26.19
C ASN A 113 1.93 -10.87 26.01
N HIS A 114 3.03 -11.07 26.73
CA HIS A 114 4.32 -10.41 26.53
C HIS A 114 4.95 -10.82 25.18
N ARG A 115 4.19 -10.81 24.09
CA ARG A 115 4.72 -10.98 22.74
C ARG A 115 4.98 -9.59 22.19
N ASN A 116 6.21 -9.37 21.74
CA ASN A 116 6.56 -8.19 20.96
C ASN A 116 5.54 -8.04 19.82
N PRO A 117 5.03 -6.84 19.55
CA PRO A 117 4.12 -6.63 18.42
C PRO A 117 4.79 -7.12 17.13
N ARG A 118 4.05 -7.93 16.37
CA ARG A 118 4.54 -8.52 15.12
C ARG A 118 4.29 -7.60 13.95
N VAL A 119 5.25 -7.49 13.07
CA VAL A 119 5.10 -6.81 11.77
C VAL A 119 5.47 -7.81 10.69
N ALA A 120 4.62 -7.96 9.68
CA ALA A 120 4.87 -8.85 8.56
C ALA A 120 5.26 -8.05 7.32
N ILE A 121 6.24 -8.57 6.57
CA ILE A 121 6.77 -7.97 5.35
C ILE A 121 6.77 -9.05 4.27
N TYR A 122 6.24 -8.75 3.10
CA TYR A 122 6.35 -9.58 1.90
C TYR A 122 6.60 -8.72 0.67
N HIS A 123 6.81 -9.36 -0.47
CA HIS A 123 7.10 -8.71 -1.74
C HIS A 123 6.26 -9.36 -2.83
N THR A 124 5.31 -8.63 -3.41
CA THR A 124 4.62 -9.11 -4.61
C THR A 124 5.60 -9.25 -5.77
N HIS A 125 6.52 -8.29 -5.96
CA HIS A 125 7.55 -8.36 -7.01
C HIS A 125 8.93 -8.67 -6.41
N SER A 126 9.16 -9.95 -6.10
CA SER A 126 10.42 -10.44 -5.48
C SER A 126 11.67 -10.28 -6.35
N ASP A 127 11.51 -9.97 -7.63
CA ASP A 127 12.57 -9.81 -8.61
C ASP A 127 13.05 -8.36 -8.76
N GLU A 128 12.32 -7.39 -8.22
CA GLU A 128 12.66 -5.98 -8.28
C GLU A 128 14.07 -5.67 -7.77
N SER A 129 14.85 -5.02 -8.62
CA SER A 129 16.26 -4.68 -8.36
C SER A 129 16.55 -3.26 -8.81
N TYR A 130 17.69 -2.71 -8.37
CA TYR A 130 18.06 -1.34 -8.63
C TYR A 130 19.21 -1.30 -9.63
N GLU A 131 19.00 -0.73 -10.82
CA GLU A 131 20.06 -0.64 -11.84
C GLU A 131 21.39 -0.07 -11.32
N PRO A 132 21.41 1.01 -10.50
CA PRO A 132 22.67 1.58 -10.03
C PRO A 132 23.51 0.65 -9.14
N THR A 133 22.87 -0.28 -8.42
CA THR A 133 23.56 -1.13 -7.42
C THR A 133 23.60 -2.61 -7.78
N ASP A 134 22.55 -3.13 -8.41
CA ASP A 134 22.41 -4.52 -8.81
C ASP A 134 22.70 -4.74 -10.31
N GLY A 135 22.83 -3.65 -11.10
CA GLY A 135 23.19 -3.69 -12.52
C GLY A 135 22.04 -4.03 -13.48
N THR A 136 20.84 -4.27 -12.94
CA THR A 136 19.61 -4.55 -13.70
C THR A 136 18.40 -4.16 -12.86
N ALA A 137 17.29 -3.83 -13.51
CA ALA A 137 16.02 -3.51 -12.85
C ALA A 137 15.27 -4.75 -12.31
N SER A 138 15.65 -5.96 -12.75
CA SER A 138 15.03 -7.22 -12.33
C SER A 138 16.05 -8.38 -12.26
N ILE A 139 15.97 -9.17 -11.18
CA ILE A 139 16.69 -10.42 -10.95
C ILE A 139 15.68 -11.45 -10.41
N ALA A 140 15.25 -12.39 -11.26
CA ALA A 140 14.22 -13.39 -10.93
C ALA A 140 14.39 -14.03 -9.53
N GLY A 141 13.38 -13.85 -8.68
CA GLY A 141 13.33 -14.35 -7.31
C GLY A 141 14.45 -13.91 -6.35
N LYS A 142 15.35 -13.00 -6.78
CA LYS A 142 16.53 -12.55 -6.02
C LYS A 142 16.73 -11.05 -6.15
N GLY A 143 15.63 -10.31 -6.23
CA GLY A 143 15.66 -8.88 -6.42
C GLY A 143 16.41 -8.16 -5.30
N GLY A 144 17.04 -7.04 -5.64
CA GLY A 144 17.62 -6.11 -4.66
C GLY A 144 16.61 -5.67 -3.59
N ILE A 145 15.30 -5.67 -3.90
CA ILE A 145 14.22 -5.37 -2.97
C ILE A 145 14.22 -6.27 -1.73
N LEU A 146 14.68 -7.52 -1.85
CA LEU A 146 14.77 -8.43 -0.70
C LEU A 146 15.80 -7.95 0.32
N LYS A 147 16.91 -7.33 -0.14
CA LYS A 147 17.91 -6.72 0.74
C LYS A 147 17.33 -5.51 1.49
N VAL A 148 16.50 -4.71 0.81
CA VAL A 148 15.76 -3.59 1.43
C VAL A 148 14.80 -4.12 2.50
N GLY A 149 14.05 -5.18 2.19
CA GLY A 149 13.18 -5.87 3.14
C GLY A 149 13.94 -6.33 4.39
N SER A 150 15.12 -6.95 4.23
CA SER A 150 15.95 -7.38 5.35
C SER A 150 16.47 -6.20 6.21
N ALA A 151 16.86 -5.09 5.58
CA ALA A 151 17.28 -3.88 6.29
C ALA A 151 16.12 -3.24 7.07
N PHE A 152 14.91 -3.24 6.49
CA PHE A 152 13.70 -2.77 7.15
C PHE A 152 13.36 -3.64 8.36
N CYS A 153 13.34 -4.96 8.21
CA CYS A 153 13.12 -5.90 9.31
C CYS A 153 14.14 -5.71 10.44
N SER A 154 15.43 -5.61 10.11
CA SER A 154 16.49 -5.38 11.09
C SER A 154 16.28 -4.08 11.90
N THR A 155 15.73 -3.04 11.27
CA THR A 155 15.41 -1.78 11.95
C THR A 155 14.20 -1.94 12.88
N LEU A 156 13.15 -2.63 12.44
CA LEU A 156 11.97 -2.92 13.27
C LEU A 156 12.33 -3.77 14.50
N GLU A 157 13.21 -4.76 14.33
CA GLU A 157 13.70 -5.61 15.42
C GLU A 157 14.49 -4.80 16.46
N LYS A 158 15.34 -3.86 16.01
CA LYS A 158 16.06 -2.93 16.91
C LYS A 158 15.09 -2.02 17.70
N LEU A 159 13.90 -1.77 17.18
CA LEU A 159 12.82 -1.03 17.85
C LEU A 159 11.97 -1.92 18.79
N GLY A 160 12.31 -3.22 18.93
CA GLY A 160 11.62 -4.15 19.83
C GLY A 160 10.42 -4.87 19.21
N LEU A 161 10.24 -4.81 17.90
CA LEU A 161 9.17 -5.50 17.16
C LEU A 161 9.63 -6.90 16.70
N GLU A 162 8.71 -7.85 16.55
CA GLU A 162 8.98 -9.15 15.91
C GLU A 162 8.71 -9.02 14.41
N ALA A 163 9.74 -9.11 13.57
CA ALA A 163 9.58 -8.99 12.11
C ALA A 163 9.41 -10.37 11.44
N LEU A 164 8.35 -10.54 10.65
CA LEU A 164 8.07 -11.72 9.85
C LEU A 164 8.34 -11.40 8.37
N HIS A 165 9.55 -11.69 7.89
CA HIS A 165 9.94 -11.42 6.51
C HIS A 165 9.70 -12.64 5.61
N SER A 166 8.79 -12.53 4.65
CA SER A 166 8.58 -13.54 3.61
C SER A 166 9.33 -13.17 2.34
N THR A 167 10.26 -14.03 1.94
CA THR A 167 11.00 -13.95 0.67
C THR A 167 10.48 -14.93 -0.37
N THR A 168 9.24 -15.42 -0.22
CA THR A 168 8.60 -16.31 -1.19
C THR A 168 8.54 -15.60 -2.55
N PRO A 169 9.07 -16.21 -3.63
CA PRO A 169 9.01 -15.60 -4.95
C PRO A 169 7.61 -15.71 -5.54
N HIS A 170 7.20 -14.66 -6.27
CA HIS A 170 5.91 -14.62 -6.96
C HIS A 170 6.06 -14.38 -8.47
N ASP A 171 7.18 -14.83 -9.04
CA ASP A 171 7.45 -14.79 -10.48
C ASP A 171 6.35 -15.49 -11.31
N PRO A 172 6.15 -15.09 -12.59
CA PRO A 172 6.84 -14.02 -13.31
C PRO A 172 6.45 -12.61 -12.85
N HIS A 173 7.19 -11.58 -13.27
CA HIS A 173 6.82 -10.19 -13.00
C HIS A 173 5.68 -9.77 -13.94
N ASP A 174 4.44 -10.01 -13.50
CA ASP A 174 3.22 -9.68 -14.24
C ASP A 174 2.09 -9.26 -13.28
N ALA A 175 0.96 -8.79 -13.82
CA ALA A 175 -0.20 -8.43 -13.00
C ALA A 175 -0.76 -9.60 -12.17
N MET A 176 -0.47 -10.85 -12.57
CA MET A 176 -0.86 -12.04 -11.81
C MET A 176 0.05 -12.30 -10.60
N ALA A 177 1.15 -11.56 -10.44
CA ALA A 177 2.00 -11.60 -9.25
C ALA A 177 1.19 -11.24 -8.00
N TYR A 178 0.32 -10.23 -8.08
CA TYR A 178 -0.61 -9.86 -7.01
C TYR A 178 -1.55 -11.01 -6.61
N ASN A 179 -2.01 -11.81 -7.60
CA ASN A 179 -2.83 -12.99 -7.33
C ASN A 179 -2.04 -14.12 -6.66
N ARG A 180 -0.75 -14.28 -7.00
CA ARG A 180 0.13 -15.28 -6.36
C ARG A 180 0.50 -14.85 -4.95
N SER A 181 0.90 -13.58 -4.77
CA SER A 181 1.34 -13.01 -3.49
C SER A 181 0.24 -12.90 -2.45
N ARG A 182 -1.02 -12.81 -2.89
CA ARG A 182 -2.20 -12.86 -2.01
C ARG A 182 -2.21 -14.08 -1.08
N ARG A 183 -1.66 -15.23 -1.51
CA ARG A 183 -1.57 -16.44 -0.65
C ARG A 183 -0.56 -16.22 0.48
N THR A 184 0.60 -15.68 0.17
CA THR A 184 1.64 -15.29 1.13
C THR A 184 1.11 -14.26 2.13
N ALA A 185 0.43 -13.22 1.64
CA ALA A 185 -0.22 -12.22 2.49
C ALA A 185 -1.24 -12.87 3.45
N ALA A 186 -2.10 -13.76 2.94
CA ALA A 186 -3.07 -14.47 3.77
C ALA A 186 -2.42 -15.39 4.82
N GLU A 187 -1.30 -16.03 4.50
CA GLU A 187 -0.52 -16.83 5.45
C GLU A 187 0.13 -15.98 6.53
N LEU A 188 0.69 -14.82 6.18
CA LEU A 188 1.25 -13.87 7.13
C LEU A 188 0.18 -13.29 8.06
N LEU A 189 -0.99 -12.95 7.53
CA LEU A 189 -2.11 -12.45 8.35
C LEU A 189 -2.58 -13.46 9.41
N ARG A 190 -2.49 -14.77 9.13
CA ARG A 190 -2.80 -15.81 10.14
C ARG A 190 -1.85 -15.80 11.33
N GLN A 191 -0.67 -15.18 11.20
CA GLN A 191 0.28 -15.00 12.30
C GLN A 191 -0.08 -13.83 13.23
N ASN A 192 -1.21 -13.16 12.97
CA ASN A 192 -1.75 -12.03 13.71
C ASN A 192 -0.75 -10.86 13.87
N PRO A 193 -0.14 -10.35 12.78
CA PRO A 193 0.70 -9.18 12.84
C PRO A 193 -0.13 -7.92 13.11
N ALA A 194 0.47 -6.94 13.77
CA ALA A 194 -0.10 -5.60 13.95
C ALA A 194 -0.13 -4.80 12.64
N ALA A 195 0.79 -5.10 11.70
CA ALA A 195 0.84 -4.50 10.37
C ALA A 195 1.41 -5.49 9.35
N LEU A 196 0.97 -5.37 8.08
CA LEU A 196 1.49 -6.12 6.94
C LEU A 196 1.95 -5.12 5.87
N PHE A 197 3.18 -5.28 5.39
CA PHE A 197 3.78 -4.45 4.34
C PHE A 197 4.04 -5.29 3.10
N ASP A 198 3.52 -4.85 1.95
CA ASP A 198 3.99 -5.28 0.64
C ASP A 198 5.05 -4.27 0.18
N LEU A 199 6.32 -4.68 0.15
CA LEU A 199 7.44 -3.78 -0.07
C LEU A 199 7.95 -3.90 -1.51
N HIS A 200 7.93 -2.79 -2.23
CA HIS A 200 8.34 -2.66 -3.63
C HIS A 200 9.35 -1.53 -3.81
N ARG A 201 10.06 -1.53 -4.93
CA ARG A 201 10.78 -0.33 -5.42
C ARG A 201 9.84 0.52 -6.26
N ASP A 202 10.24 1.76 -6.50
CA ASP A 202 9.55 2.59 -7.47
C ASP A 202 9.82 2.11 -8.91
N ALA A 203 8.83 2.30 -9.79
CA ALA A 203 8.87 1.89 -11.19
C ALA A 203 9.47 2.97 -12.11
N VAL A 204 9.50 4.23 -11.65
CA VAL A 204 9.94 5.38 -12.45
C VAL A 204 11.47 5.52 -12.44
N PRO A 205 12.10 5.94 -13.55
CA PRO A 205 13.53 6.29 -13.56
C PRO A 205 13.86 7.35 -12.53
N ARG A 206 15.10 7.32 -12.02
CA ARG A 206 15.59 8.36 -11.12
C ARG A 206 15.76 9.67 -11.89
N GLU A 207 15.28 10.77 -11.32
CA GLU A 207 15.53 12.14 -11.77
C GLU A 207 17.03 12.50 -11.80
#